data_AF-A0A1W1XUV2-F1
#
_entry.id   AF-A0A1W1XUV2-F1
#
_cell.length_a   1.000
_cell.length_b   1.000
_cell.length_c   1.000
_cell.angle_alpha   90.00
_cell.angle_beta   90.00
_cell.angle_gamma   90.00
#
_symmetry.space_group_name_H-M   'P 1'
#
loop_
_entity.id
_entity.type
_entity.pdbx_description
1 polymer ?
#
loop_
_entity_poly.entity_id
_entity_poly.type
_entity_poly.pdbx_seq_one_letter_code
_entity_poly.pdbx_strand_id
1 'polypeptide(L)'
;MNQPDTALLPDAGLRDAARRAAACLRGADALLITAGAGMGVDSGLPDFRGNQGFWQAYPALGRAKLAFSSIANPQAFRADPALAWGFCVIAWF
;
A
#
# COMPACT_ATOMS: atom_id res chain seq x y z
N MET A 1 -9.85 5.82 -36.22
CA MET A 1 -8.50 6.01 -35.65
C MET A 1 -8.71 6.60 -34.26
N ASN A 2 -8.74 5.74 -33.24
CA ASN A 2 -9.31 6.05 -31.92
C ASN A 2 -8.53 7.13 -31.17
N GLN A 3 -9.24 8.16 -30.68
CA GLN A 3 -8.72 9.07 -29.65
C GLN A 3 -8.51 8.27 -28.35
N PRO A 4 -7.36 8.39 -27.67
CA PRO A 4 -7.13 7.67 -26.42
C PRO A 4 -7.91 8.37 -25.30
N ASP A 5 -8.84 7.66 -24.66
CA ASP A 5 -9.39 7.87 -23.30
C ASP A 5 -9.39 9.29 -22.69
N THR A 6 -9.71 10.31 -23.47
CA THR A 6 -9.75 11.71 -22.99
C THR A 6 -10.92 12.01 -22.05
N ALA A 7 -11.81 11.04 -21.81
CA ALA A 7 -13.00 11.18 -20.97
C ALA A 7 -12.79 10.90 -19.47
N LEU A 8 -11.63 10.37 -19.05
CA LEU A 8 -11.44 9.88 -17.67
C LEU A 8 -10.93 10.93 -16.66
N LEU A 9 -10.52 12.13 -17.10
CA LEU A 9 -10.01 13.19 -16.22
C LEU A 9 -10.86 14.45 -16.43
N PRO A 10 -11.91 14.69 -15.63
CA PRO A 10 -12.86 15.79 -15.85
C PRO A 10 -12.25 17.17 -15.63
N ASP A 11 -11.22 17.27 -14.80
CA ASP A 11 -10.56 18.52 -14.41
C ASP A 11 -9.46 18.95 -15.42
N ALA A 12 -9.50 20.21 -15.86
CA ALA A 12 -8.55 20.74 -16.83
C ALA A 12 -7.13 20.83 -16.28
N GLY A 13 -6.97 21.12 -14.98
CA GLY A 13 -5.69 21.12 -14.29
C GLY A 13 -5.10 19.72 -14.16
N LEU A 14 -5.93 18.72 -13.87
CA LEU A 14 -5.50 17.32 -13.81
C LEU A 14 -5.03 16.81 -15.17
N ARG A 15 -5.73 17.17 -16.25
CA ARG A 15 -5.31 16.84 -17.62
C ARG A 15 -3.97 17.49 -17.98
N ASP A 16 -3.75 18.74 -17.58
CA ASP A 16 -2.47 19.42 -17.81
C ASP A 16 -1.33 18.76 -17.02
N ALA A 17 -1.55 18.48 -15.74
CA ALA A 17 -0.60 17.78 -14.89
C ALA A 17 -0.22 16.40 -15.46
N ALA A 18 -1.20 15.62 -15.93
CA ALA A 18 -0.97 14.32 -16.55
C ALA A 18 -0.14 14.44 -17.84
N ARG A 19 -0.41 15.43 -18.71
CA ARG A 19 0.38 15.68 -19.93
C ARG A 19 1.82 16.04 -19.63
N ARG A 20 2.03 16.89 -18.62
CA ARG A 20 3.37 17.28 -18.16
C ARG A 20 4.14 16.08 -17.61
N ALA A 21 3.50 15.26 -16.76
CA ALA A 21 4.10 14.02 -16.26
C ALA A 21 4.49 13.07 -17.42
N ALA A 22 3.61 12.87 -18.40
CA ALA A 22 3.89 12.03 -19.57
C ALA A 22 5.03 12.57 -20.46
N ALA A 23 5.22 13.89 -20.52
CA ALA A 23 6.37 14.49 -21.22
C ALA A 23 7.68 14.24 -20.46
N CYS A 24 7.68 14.41 -19.13
CA CYS A 24 8.84 14.09 -18.28
C CYS A 24 9.23 12.60 -18.38
N LEU A 25 8.24 11.70 -18.35
CA LEU A 25 8.49 10.26 -18.48
C LEU A 25 9.11 9.88 -19.83
N ARG A 26 8.66 10.50 -20.93
CA ARG A 26 9.22 10.24 -22.28
C ARG A 26 10.64 10.74 -22.46
N GLY A 27 11.02 11.81 -21.77
CA GLY A 27 12.35 12.40 -21.85
C GLY A 27 13.34 11.89 -20.81
N ALA A 28 12.94 10.96 -19.93
CA ALA A 28 13.80 10.47 -18.87
C ALA A 28 14.73 9.36 -19.39
N ASP A 29 16.03 9.50 -19.11
CA ASP A 29 17.02 8.46 -19.42
C ASP A 29 16.90 7.25 -18.48
N ALA A 30 16.34 7.44 -17.29
CA ALA A 30 16.09 6.39 -16.30
C ALA A 30 14.86 6.72 -15.43
N LEU A 31 14.20 5.68 -14.92
CA LEU A 31 13.04 5.79 -14.05
C LEU A 31 13.25 4.99 -12.75
N LEU A 32 13.06 5.65 -11.61
CA LEU A 32 12.99 5.02 -10.29
C LEU A 32 11.57 5.11 -9.75
N ILE A 33 10.94 3.96 -9.52
CA ILE A 33 9.61 3.88 -8.91
C ILE A 33 9.78 3.39 -7.48
N THR A 34 9.39 4.21 -6.52
CA THR A 34 9.28 3.81 -5.11
C THR A 34 7.82 3.47 -4.81
N ALA A 35 7.56 2.23 -4.40
CA ALA A 35 6.23 1.79 -3.99
C ALA A 35 6.16 1.65 -2.46
N GLY A 36 4.99 1.94 -1.90
CA GLY A 36 4.65 1.66 -0.51
C GLY A 36 3.31 0.93 -0.43
N ALA A 37 2.88 0.57 0.78
CA ALA A 37 1.65 -0.21 1.00
C ALA A 37 0.38 0.40 0.40
N GLY A 38 0.36 1.72 0.18
CA GLY A 38 -0.73 2.41 -0.51
C GLY A 38 -1.03 1.90 -1.93
N MET A 39 -0.06 1.24 -2.60
CA MET A 39 -0.29 0.62 -3.92
C MET A 39 -1.21 -0.60 -3.87
N GLY A 40 -1.39 -1.22 -2.69
CA GLY A 40 -2.22 -2.42 -2.51
C GLY A 40 -3.64 -2.15 -2.00
N VAL A 41 -4.00 -0.90 -1.69
CA VAL A 41 -5.29 -0.54 -1.08
C VAL A 41 -6.46 -0.91 -1.98
N ASP A 42 -6.37 -0.58 -3.26
CA ASP A 42 -7.41 -0.93 -4.24
C ASP A 42 -7.45 -2.45 -4.54
N SER A 43 -6.44 -3.20 -4.07
CA SER A 43 -6.39 -4.67 -4.13
C SER A 43 -6.86 -5.34 -2.83
N GLY A 44 -7.37 -4.58 -1.87
CA GLY A 44 -7.87 -5.09 -0.58
C GLY A 44 -6.81 -5.24 0.51
N LEU A 45 -5.55 -4.88 0.26
CA LEU A 45 -4.51 -4.87 1.28
C LEU A 45 -4.53 -3.53 2.05
N PRO A 46 -4.57 -3.55 3.39
CA PRO A 46 -4.57 -2.33 4.18
C PRO A 46 -3.25 -1.57 4.00
N ASP A 47 -3.32 -0.24 3.95
CA ASP A 47 -2.12 0.55 4.15
C ASP A 47 -1.71 0.55 5.64
N PHE A 48 -0.47 0.94 5.92
CA PHE A 48 0.07 0.97 7.28
C PHE A 48 -0.14 2.33 7.98
N ARG A 49 -1.09 3.19 7.53
CA ARG A 49 -1.29 4.54 8.12
C ARG A 49 -2.06 4.50 9.45
N GLY A 50 -1.48 3.79 10.43
CA GLY A 50 -1.89 3.80 11.83
C GLY A 50 -2.51 2.49 12.32
N ASN A 51 -2.52 2.31 13.64
CA ASN A 51 -3.09 1.11 14.28
C ASN A 51 -4.57 0.91 13.93
N GLN A 52 -5.33 1.94 13.57
CA GLN A 52 -6.76 1.81 13.26
C GLN A 52 -7.01 1.05 11.94
N GLY A 53 -6.31 1.39 10.85
CA GLY A 53 -6.44 0.66 9.58
C GLY A 53 -5.94 -0.78 9.70
N PHE A 54 -4.84 -0.96 10.44
CA PHE A 54 -4.28 -2.28 10.73
C PHE A 54 -5.21 -3.14 11.61
N TRP A 55 -5.80 -2.59 12.68
CA TRP A 55 -6.72 -3.33 13.55
C TRP A 55 -8.08 -3.61 12.90
N GLN A 56 -8.52 -2.77 11.95
CA GLN A 56 -9.70 -3.07 11.13
C GLN A 56 -9.46 -4.27 10.23
N ALA A 57 -8.29 -4.36 9.59
CA ALA A 57 -7.92 -5.51 8.76
C ALA A 57 -7.61 -6.77 9.60
N TYR A 58 -7.08 -6.61 10.82
CA TYR A 58 -6.74 -7.71 11.73
C TYR A 58 -7.40 -7.56 13.11
N PRO A 59 -8.71 -7.83 13.23
CA PRO A 59 -9.47 -7.62 14.47
C PRO A 59 -8.93 -8.41 15.66
N ALA A 60 -8.34 -9.59 15.41
CA ALA A 60 -7.72 -10.40 16.46
C ALA A 60 -6.53 -9.68 17.13
N LEU A 61 -5.71 -8.96 16.35
CA LEU A 61 -4.60 -8.16 16.87
C LEU A 61 -5.08 -6.87 17.53
N GLY A 62 -6.15 -6.27 16.99
CA GLY A 62 -6.83 -5.13 17.62
C GLY A 62 -7.37 -5.47 19.01
N ARG A 63 -7.97 -6.65 19.19
CA ARG A 63 -8.41 -7.16 20.52
C ARG A 63 -7.24 -7.37 21.48
N ALA A 64 -6.10 -7.85 20.96
CA ALA A 64 -4.87 -8.00 21.74
C ALA A 64 -4.14 -6.66 21.99
N LYS A 65 -4.61 -5.55 21.41
CA LYS A 65 -3.97 -4.21 21.43
C LYS A 65 -2.51 -4.23 20.96
N LEU A 66 -2.15 -5.21 20.13
CA LEU A 66 -0.80 -5.34 19.60
C LEU A 66 -0.62 -4.39 18.42
N ALA A 67 0.44 -3.59 18.45
CA ALA A 67 0.85 -2.76 17.33
C ALA A 67 1.54 -3.63 16.27
N PHE A 68 1.43 -3.28 14.98
CA PHE A 68 2.15 -3.97 13.90
C PHE A 68 3.64 -4.14 14.22
N SER A 69 4.30 -3.08 14.68
CA SER A 69 5.73 -3.09 15.02
C SER A 69 6.09 -4.04 16.18
N SER A 70 5.16 -4.29 17.11
CA SER A 70 5.40 -5.21 18.23
C SER A 70 5.43 -6.68 17.82
N ILE A 71 4.85 -7.02 16.66
CA ILE A 71 4.78 -8.40 16.16
C ILE A 71 5.59 -8.62 14.88
N ALA A 72 5.71 -7.62 14.02
CA ALA A 72 6.49 -7.64 12.79
C ALA A 72 7.98 -7.36 13.07
N ASN A 73 8.59 -8.09 14.01
CA ASN A 73 10.01 -7.95 14.34
C ASN A 73 10.66 -9.31 14.66
N PRO A 74 11.99 -9.45 14.53
CA PRO A 74 12.67 -10.72 14.77
C PRO A 74 12.57 -11.24 16.21
N GLN A 75 12.37 -10.37 17.20
CA GLN A 75 12.27 -10.77 18.60
C GLN A 75 10.96 -11.54 18.86
N ALA A 76 9.87 -11.16 18.20
CA ALA A 76 8.58 -11.85 18.30
C ALA A 76 8.68 -13.32 17.86
N PHE A 77 9.43 -13.62 16.79
CA PHE A 77 9.68 -14.99 16.34
C PHE A 77 10.45 -15.85 17.34
N ARG A 78 11.25 -15.25 18.22
CA ARG A 78 11.98 -15.98 19.27
C ARG A 78 11.14 -16.16 20.53
N ALA A 79 10.32 -15.17 20.87
CA ALA A 79 9.52 -15.15 22.09
C ALA A 79 8.24 -16.00 21.95
N ASP A 80 7.53 -15.86 20.84
CA ASP A 80 6.32 -16.62 20.53
C ASP A 80 6.22 -16.88 19.02
N PRO A 81 6.86 -17.97 18.54
CA PRO A 81 6.86 -18.32 17.13
C PRO A 81 5.45 -18.56 16.59
N ALA A 82 4.54 -19.15 17.38
CA ALA A 82 3.19 -19.48 16.91
C ALA A 82 2.39 -18.21 16.61
N LEU A 83 2.49 -17.20 17.47
CA LEU A 83 1.87 -15.89 17.27
C LEU A 83 2.51 -15.14 16.09
N ALA A 84 3.85 -15.14 15.98
CA ALA A 84 4.55 -14.47 14.90
C ALA A 84 4.25 -15.09 13.51
N TRP A 85 4.24 -16.41 13.41
CA TRP A 85 3.84 -17.12 12.19
C TRP A 85 2.36 -16.91 11.88
N GLY A 86 1.48 -16.96 12.88
CA GLY A 86 0.05 -16.67 12.71
C GLY A 86 -0.20 -15.27 12.14
N PHE A 87 0.58 -14.29 12.59
CA PHE A 87 0.55 -12.94 12.02
C PHE A 87 0.98 -12.91 10.54
N CYS A 88 2.11 -13.52 10.20
CA CYS A 88 2.59 -13.56 8.82
C CYS A 88 1.65 -14.32 7.87
N VAL A 89 0.93 -15.34 8.34
CA VAL A 89 0.01 -16.12 7.51
C VAL A 89 -1.30 -15.36 7.27
N ILE A 90 -1.84 -14.66 8.29
CA ILE A 90 -3.08 -13.90 8.16
C ILE A 90 -2.84 -12.56 7.44
N ALA A 91 -1.65 -11.98 7.56
CA ALA A 91 -1.35 -10.67 6.97
C ALA A 91 -0.98 -10.66 5.49
N TRP A 92 -0.96 -11.83 4.82
CA TRP A 92 -0.48 -12.00 3.45
C TRP A 92 -1.40 -12.85 2.55
N PHE A 93 -2.68 -13.00 2.91
CA PHE A 93 -3.78 -13.49 2.07
C PHE A 93 -5.02 -12.61 2.29
#